data_AF-C5E3H8-F1
#
_entry.id   AF-C5E3H8-F1
#
_cell.length_a   1.000
_cell.length_b   1.000
_cell.length_c   1.000
_cell.angle_alpha   90.00
_cell.angle_beta   90.00
_cell.angle_gamma   90.00
#
_symmetry.space_group_name_H-M   'P 1'
#
loop_
_entity.id
_entity.type
_entity.pdbx_description
1 polymer ?
#
loop_
_entity_poly.entity_id
_entity_poly.type
_entity_poly.pdbx_seq_one_letter_code
_entity_poly.pdbx_strand_id
1 'polypeptide(L)'
;MSNIILSDYDETITSVDTISTLAMLPYLYKQFPIPWSHFTDTYAAGFQKFKTSDRALPILQPWLLDQSKLISAANFNALFQSEISYQDSVRPIELNSVSEMERAGAFTGISLENVKEFATTKLSLIREDFVPVWKEASEMYIVSVNWSKEFIEASLHALASSKDLGVKDLPPLHTHCNTLTSRDGKLTGEFNKSIVTGTDKVRELQSLLKKFPAASTVWYVGDSETDLLSVLYPGINGVLILDPATNEKKFNKMVTVLGLTSSHIKDYSGKGSTCIAKISCKESGALYLVKSWKALSKLLK
;
A
#
# COMPACT_ATOMS: atom_id res chain seq x y z
N MET A 1 -13.02 -18.96 -10.06
CA MET A 1 -11.70 -19.15 -9.42
C MET A 1 -11.69 -18.32 -8.15
N SER A 2 -10.98 -18.74 -7.10
CA SER A 2 -10.91 -17.95 -5.85
C SER A 2 -9.87 -16.85 -6.02
N ASN A 3 -10.28 -15.58 -5.98
CA ASN A 3 -9.39 -14.42 -6.07
C ASN A 3 -9.08 -13.90 -4.67
N ILE A 4 -7.85 -14.03 -4.19
CA ILE A 4 -7.41 -13.37 -2.96
C ILE A 4 -6.77 -12.05 -3.35
N ILE A 5 -7.28 -10.95 -2.81
CA ILE A 5 -6.79 -9.60 -3.13
C ILE A 5 -6.11 -9.03 -1.90
N LEU A 6 -4.83 -8.70 -2.05
CA LEU A 6 -4.07 -7.89 -1.11
C LEU A 6 -3.92 -6.48 -1.69
N SER A 7 -3.97 -5.47 -0.84
CA SER A 7 -3.86 -4.09 -1.27
C SER A 7 -3.15 -3.22 -0.24
N ASP A 8 -2.38 -2.25 -0.72
CA ASP A 8 -2.11 -1.06 0.09
C ASP A 8 -3.40 -0.27 0.31
N TYR A 9 -3.39 0.61 1.30
CA TYR A 9 -4.52 1.47 1.63
C TYR A 9 -4.34 2.89 1.09
N ASP A 10 -3.31 3.58 1.56
CA ASP A 10 -3.04 4.98 1.27
C ASP A 10 -2.69 5.20 -0.20
N GLU A 11 -3.33 6.17 -0.85
CA GLU A 11 -3.23 6.46 -2.29
C GLU A 11 -3.56 5.31 -3.26
N THR A 12 -3.80 4.09 -2.76
CA THR A 12 -4.24 2.91 -3.51
C THR A 12 -5.76 2.73 -3.40
N ILE A 13 -6.29 2.41 -2.22
CA ILE A 13 -7.74 2.35 -1.97
C ILE A 13 -8.29 3.76 -1.77
N THR A 14 -7.53 4.61 -1.08
CA THR A 14 -7.84 6.02 -0.94
C THR A 14 -7.27 6.83 -2.10
N SER A 15 -7.78 8.04 -2.29
CA SER A 15 -7.29 9.00 -3.29
C SER A 15 -6.13 9.85 -2.78
N VAL A 16 -5.86 9.81 -1.47
CA VAL A 16 -4.83 10.59 -0.77
C VAL A 16 -4.19 9.76 0.33
N ASP A 17 -3.02 10.19 0.79
CA ASP A 17 -2.39 9.68 2.00
C ASP A 17 -3.22 10.05 3.25
N THR A 18 -3.73 9.03 3.95
CA THR A 18 -4.56 9.19 5.15
C THR A 18 -3.79 9.18 6.46
N ILE A 19 -2.47 8.97 6.45
CA ILE A 19 -1.63 9.16 7.65
C ILE A 19 -1.74 10.60 8.14
N SER A 20 -1.66 11.56 7.22
CA SER A 20 -1.88 12.98 7.53
C SER A 20 -3.29 13.28 8.08
N THR A 21 -4.29 12.50 7.65
CA THR A 21 -5.66 12.61 8.13
C THR A 21 -5.76 12.08 9.56
N LEU A 22 -5.16 10.91 9.85
CA LEU A 22 -5.08 10.33 11.18
C LEU A 22 -4.30 11.20 12.16
N ALA A 23 -3.24 11.88 11.69
CA ALA A 23 -2.45 12.82 12.46
C ALA A 23 -3.28 14.00 13.03
N MET A 24 -4.52 14.21 12.55
CA MET A 24 -5.41 15.22 13.09
C MET A 24 -6.04 14.85 14.44
N LEU A 25 -6.13 13.56 14.77
CA LEU A 25 -6.82 13.08 15.97
C LEU A 25 -6.33 13.74 17.28
N PRO A 26 -5.01 13.89 17.55
CA PRO A 26 -4.53 14.57 18.75
C PRO A 26 -5.02 16.02 18.88
N TYR A 27 -5.10 16.74 17.76
CA TYR A 27 -5.54 18.13 17.74
C TYR A 27 -7.04 18.25 17.97
N LEU A 28 -7.82 17.32 17.42
CA LEU A 28 -9.28 17.29 17.57
C LEU A 28 -9.71 16.93 18.99
N TYR A 29 -9.07 15.95 19.62
CA TYR A 29 -9.57 15.35 20.86
C TYR A 29 -8.79 15.71 22.13
N LYS A 30 -7.61 16.33 22.02
CA LYS A 30 -6.76 16.63 23.18
C LYS A 30 -6.12 18.03 23.20
N GLN A 31 -6.39 18.88 22.20
CA GLN A 31 -5.70 20.18 22.05
C GLN A 31 -4.16 20.03 22.08
N PHE A 32 -3.65 19.07 21.31
CA PHE A 32 -2.23 18.73 21.32
C PHE A 32 -1.34 19.92 20.91
N PRO A 33 -0.34 20.32 21.72
CA PRO A 33 0.35 21.60 21.55
C PRO A 33 1.44 21.60 20.48
N ILE A 34 1.96 20.43 20.10
CA ILE A 34 3.06 20.33 19.12
C ILE A 34 2.44 20.31 17.71
N PRO A 35 2.77 21.27 16.83
CA PRO A 35 2.17 21.35 15.49
C PRO A 35 2.58 20.17 14.62
N TRP A 36 1.72 19.79 13.66
CA TRP A 36 1.98 18.65 12.76
C TRP A 36 3.29 18.82 11.98
N SER A 37 3.63 20.06 11.64
CA SER A 37 4.87 20.42 10.95
C SER A 37 6.13 19.92 11.68
N HIS A 38 6.13 19.88 13.01
CA HIS A 38 7.26 19.33 13.79
C HIS A 38 7.57 17.88 13.42
N PHE A 39 6.54 17.06 13.22
CA PHE A 39 6.71 15.64 12.91
C PHE A 39 7.10 15.43 11.44
N THR A 40 6.56 16.23 10.52
CA THR A 40 6.99 16.21 9.11
C THR A 40 8.43 16.69 8.95
N ASP A 41 8.84 17.70 9.72
CA ASP A 41 10.22 18.19 9.73
C ASP A 41 11.16 17.15 10.34
N THR A 42 10.72 16.45 11.40
CA THR A 42 11.45 15.34 12.01
C THR A 42 11.63 14.18 11.02
N TYR A 43 10.61 13.85 10.24
CA TYR A 43 10.72 12.87 9.15
C TYR A 43 11.74 13.32 8.11
N ALA A 44 11.65 14.56 7.62
CA ALA A 44 12.57 15.12 6.63
C ALA A 44 14.03 15.15 7.14
N ALA A 45 14.24 15.52 8.41
CA ALA A 45 15.56 15.47 9.05
C ALA A 45 16.13 14.05 9.16
N GLY A 46 15.26 13.03 9.15
CA GLY A 46 15.67 11.62 9.09
C GLY A 46 16.54 11.33 7.86
N PHE A 47 16.24 11.90 6.69
CA PHE A 47 17.06 11.72 5.48
C PHE A 47 18.45 12.33 5.57
N GLN A 48 18.65 13.33 6.44
CA GLN A 48 19.98 13.91 6.71
C GLN A 48 20.74 13.11 7.77
N LYS A 49 20.00 12.52 8.71
CA LYS A 49 20.55 11.80 9.87
C LYS A 49 20.94 10.36 9.56
N PHE A 50 20.15 9.67 8.73
CA PHE A 50 20.31 8.26 8.45
C PHE A 50 20.79 8.04 7.02
N LYS A 51 21.81 7.20 6.87
CA LYS A 51 22.31 6.78 5.56
C LYS A 51 21.36 5.73 4.97
N THR A 52 21.02 5.90 3.70
CA THR A 52 20.33 4.88 2.92
C THR A 52 21.35 4.06 2.14
N SER A 53 21.02 2.79 1.88
CA SER A 53 21.82 1.93 1.00
C SER A 53 21.67 2.39 -0.45
N ASP A 54 22.70 2.16 -1.26
CA ASP A 54 22.60 2.40 -2.69
C ASP A 54 21.53 1.52 -3.33
N ARG A 55 20.82 2.10 -4.29
CA ARG A 55 19.73 1.45 -5.00
C ARG A 55 20.10 1.29 -6.47
N ALA A 56 20.04 0.06 -6.99
CA ALA A 56 20.28 -0.20 -8.40
C ALA A 56 19.00 0.04 -9.20
N LEU A 57 19.02 1.03 -10.09
CA LEU A 57 17.91 1.37 -10.97
C LEU A 57 18.34 1.26 -12.45
N PRO A 58 17.42 0.87 -13.36
CA PRO A 58 16.03 0.50 -13.10
C PRO A 58 15.87 -0.92 -12.53
N ILE A 59 14.81 -1.13 -11.74
CA ILE A 59 14.58 -2.38 -10.98
C ILE A 59 14.34 -3.60 -11.89
N LEU A 60 13.79 -3.41 -13.10
CA LEU A 60 13.62 -4.50 -14.07
C LEU A 60 14.78 -4.63 -15.06
N GLN A 61 15.93 -3.98 -14.82
CA GLN A 61 17.07 -4.00 -15.75
C GLN A 61 17.47 -5.42 -16.21
N PRO A 62 17.55 -6.45 -15.35
CA PRO A 62 17.91 -7.79 -15.80
C PRO A 62 16.96 -8.36 -16.86
N TRP A 63 15.65 -8.17 -16.69
CA TRP A 63 14.62 -8.60 -17.64
C TRP A 63 14.59 -7.72 -18.90
N LEU A 64 14.85 -6.41 -18.76
CA LEU A 64 14.91 -5.49 -19.90
C LEU A 64 16.08 -5.80 -20.85
N LEU A 65 17.21 -6.28 -20.30
CA LEU A 65 18.37 -6.70 -21.08
C LEU A 65 18.19 -8.08 -21.72
N ASP A 66 17.46 -8.97 -21.05
CA ASP A 66 17.21 -10.33 -21.48
C ASP A 66 15.85 -10.81 -20.97
N GLN A 67 14.85 -10.84 -21.85
CA GLN A 67 13.47 -11.20 -21.49
C GLN A 67 13.31 -12.67 -21.06
N SER A 68 14.34 -13.52 -21.25
CA SER A 68 14.36 -14.86 -20.69
C SER A 68 14.68 -14.90 -19.19
N LYS A 69 15.24 -13.81 -18.64
CA LYS A 69 15.51 -13.65 -17.20
C LYS A 69 14.25 -13.22 -16.45
N LEU A 70 13.29 -14.13 -16.40
CA LEU A 70 12.04 -13.94 -15.67
C LEU A 70 12.28 -13.94 -14.16
N ILE A 71 11.48 -13.16 -13.45
CA ILE A 71 11.42 -13.16 -11.98
C ILE A 71 10.79 -14.48 -11.51
N SER A 72 11.49 -15.21 -10.66
CA SER A 72 11.08 -16.49 -10.08
C SER A 72 11.35 -16.55 -8.59
N ALA A 73 10.75 -17.51 -7.90
CA ALA A 73 11.00 -17.73 -6.47
C ALA A 73 12.50 -18.00 -6.18
N ALA A 74 13.20 -18.63 -7.12
CA ALA A 74 14.61 -18.98 -6.98
C ALA A 74 15.55 -17.77 -7.10
N ASN A 75 15.18 -16.74 -7.87
CA ASN A 75 16.06 -15.59 -8.12
C ASN A 75 15.59 -14.28 -7.47
N PHE A 76 14.38 -14.20 -6.91
CA PHE A 76 13.77 -12.97 -6.40
C PHE A 76 14.68 -12.17 -5.46
N ASN A 77 15.19 -12.80 -4.40
CA ASN A 77 16.04 -12.13 -3.42
C ASN A 77 17.35 -11.62 -4.03
N ALA A 78 17.96 -12.40 -4.93
CA ALA A 78 19.18 -12.00 -5.60
C ALA A 78 18.96 -10.84 -6.58
N LEU A 79 17.87 -10.87 -7.35
CA LEU A 79 17.51 -9.81 -8.29
C LEU A 79 17.19 -8.48 -7.57
N PHE A 80 16.50 -8.54 -6.43
CA PHE A 80 16.04 -7.36 -5.72
C PHE A 80 16.83 -7.06 -4.44
N GLN A 81 18.04 -7.61 -4.30
CA GLN A 81 18.85 -7.42 -3.08
C GLN A 81 19.13 -5.93 -2.80
N SER A 82 19.43 -5.13 -3.83
CA SER A 82 19.67 -3.69 -3.66
C SER A 82 18.41 -2.94 -3.23
N GLU A 83 17.24 -3.30 -3.77
CA GLU A 83 15.95 -2.72 -3.37
C GLU A 83 15.59 -3.09 -1.94
N ILE A 84 15.76 -4.36 -1.57
CA ILE A 84 15.54 -4.85 -0.20
C ILE A 84 16.42 -4.09 0.78
N SER A 85 17.73 -3.96 0.48
CA SER A 85 18.67 -3.22 1.32
C SER A 85 18.34 -1.74 1.42
N TYR A 86 17.91 -1.11 0.31
CA TYR A 86 17.46 0.28 0.31
C TYR A 86 16.23 0.47 1.21
N GLN A 87 15.17 -0.32 0.98
CA GLN A 87 13.92 -0.24 1.75
C GLN A 87 14.13 -0.56 3.24
N ASP A 88 14.98 -1.54 3.59
CA ASP A 88 15.35 -1.81 4.99
C ASP A 88 16.12 -0.63 5.61
N SER A 89 17.01 0.03 4.85
CA SER A 89 17.77 1.19 5.32
C SER A 89 16.95 2.47 5.50
N VAL A 90 15.76 2.54 4.90
CA VAL A 90 14.81 3.65 5.08
C VAL A 90 14.04 3.51 6.41
N ARG A 91 13.97 2.31 7.00
CA ARG A 91 13.23 2.07 8.25
C ARG A 91 13.54 3.05 9.39
N PRO A 92 14.81 3.40 9.70
CA PRO A 92 15.11 4.37 10.74
C PRO A 92 14.58 5.78 10.44
N ILE A 93 14.43 6.15 9.17
CA ILE A 93 13.87 7.43 8.73
C ILE A 93 12.37 7.48 9.05
N GLU A 94 11.63 6.45 8.63
CA GLU A 94 10.20 6.30 8.92
C GLU A 94 9.94 6.30 10.43
N LEU A 95 10.76 5.57 11.18
CA LEU A 95 10.64 5.49 12.64
C LEU A 95 11.04 6.77 13.36
N ASN A 96 11.72 7.72 12.71
CA ASN A 96 12.20 8.94 13.36
C ASN A 96 11.02 9.83 13.80
N SER A 97 10.06 10.08 12.91
CA SER A 97 8.85 10.86 13.24
C SER A 97 7.89 10.06 14.11
N VAL A 98 7.76 8.75 13.88
CA VAL A 98 6.93 7.86 14.71
C VAL A 98 7.40 7.87 16.16
N SER A 99 8.70 7.68 16.40
CA SER A 99 9.27 7.70 17.76
C SER A 99 9.09 9.07 18.44
N GLU A 100 9.12 10.15 17.66
CA GLU A 100 8.85 11.49 18.16
C GLU A 100 7.38 11.68 18.59
N MET A 101 6.43 11.16 17.81
CA MET A 101 5.01 11.16 18.18
C MET A 101 4.73 10.33 19.44
N GLU A 102 5.38 9.16 19.57
CA GLU A 102 5.31 8.32 20.77
C GLU A 102 5.84 9.07 22.00
N ARG A 103 7.04 9.65 21.89
CA ARG A 103 7.66 10.42 22.98
C ARG A 103 6.78 11.58 23.42
N ALA A 104 6.11 12.23 22.48
CA ALA A 104 5.22 13.34 22.76
C ALA A 104 3.83 12.90 23.26
N GLY A 105 3.52 11.59 23.27
CA GLY A 105 2.22 11.07 23.70
C GLY A 105 1.07 11.58 22.83
N ALA A 106 1.33 11.77 21.52
CA ALA A 106 0.39 12.43 20.60
C ALA A 106 -0.99 11.77 20.65
N PHE A 107 -1.05 10.45 20.53
CA PHE A 107 -2.31 9.70 20.47
C PHE A 107 -2.81 9.19 21.82
N THR A 108 -2.05 9.33 22.92
CA THR A 108 -2.39 8.72 24.22
C THR A 108 -3.76 9.16 24.73
N GLY A 109 -4.62 8.22 25.11
CA GLY A 109 -5.92 8.49 25.73
C GLY A 109 -7.06 8.81 24.78
N ILE A 110 -6.81 8.91 23.47
CA ILE A 110 -7.86 9.00 22.45
C ILE A 110 -8.61 7.66 22.42
N SER A 111 -9.94 7.66 22.47
CA SER A 111 -10.73 6.42 22.46
C SER A 111 -10.74 5.78 21.06
N LEU A 112 -10.85 4.45 21.00
CA LEU A 112 -11.07 3.77 19.72
C LEU A 112 -12.39 4.19 19.06
N GLU A 113 -13.38 4.61 19.85
CA GLU A 113 -14.64 5.14 19.32
C GLU A 113 -14.43 6.45 18.57
N ASN A 114 -13.62 7.37 19.12
CA ASN A 114 -13.28 8.62 18.44
C ASN A 114 -12.58 8.34 17.09
N VAL A 115 -11.70 7.33 17.03
CA VAL A 115 -11.03 6.92 15.79
C VAL A 115 -12.05 6.44 14.74
N LYS A 116 -12.99 5.57 15.15
CA LYS A 116 -14.03 5.02 14.27
C LYS A 116 -15.01 6.09 13.79
N GLU A 117 -15.49 6.93 14.69
CA GLU A 117 -16.36 8.06 14.36
C GLU A 117 -15.65 8.98 13.35
N PHE A 118 -14.41 9.38 13.65
CA PHE A 118 -13.62 10.19 12.73
C PHE A 118 -13.45 9.52 11.36
N ALA A 119 -13.16 8.22 11.30
CA ALA A 119 -13.02 7.47 10.06
C ALA A 119 -14.30 7.52 9.19
N THR A 120 -15.47 7.42 9.82
CA THR A 120 -16.76 7.49 9.10
C THR A 120 -17.03 8.85 8.47
N THR A 121 -16.38 9.91 8.94
CA THR A 121 -16.46 11.25 8.31
C THR A 121 -15.56 11.39 7.07
N LYS A 122 -14.73 10.39 6.76
CA LYS A 122 -13.70 10.45 5.71
C LYS A 122 -13.99 9.58 4.49
N LEU A 123 -15.25 9.18 4.27
CA LEU A 123 -15.61 8.30 3.14
C LEU A 123 -15.24 8.88 1.77
N SER A 124 -15.24 10.20 1.62
CA SER A 124 -14.86 10.89 0.38
C SER A 124 -13.39 10.68 0.00
N LEU A 125 -12.56 10.19 0.93
CA LEU A 125 -11.17 9.84 0.63
C LEU A 125 -11.05 8.48 -0.04
N ILE A 126 -12.04 7.59 0.08
CA ILE A 126 -11.99 6.25 -0.52
C ILE A 126 -12.44 6.33 -1.98
N ARG A 127 -11.71 5.66 -2.88
CA ARG A 127 -12.07 5.57 -4.30
C ARG A 127 -13.34 4.75 -4.46
N GLU A 128 -14.39 5.36 -5.00
CA GLU A 128 -15.72 4.72 -5.08
C GLU A 128 -15.73 3.44 -5.92
N ASP A 129 -14.81 3.32 -6.88
CA ASP A 129 -14.68 2.18 -7.77
C ASP A 129 -13.92 0.98 -7.16
N PHE A 130 -13.48 1.08 -5.90
CA PHE A 130 -12.91 -0.03 -5.14
C PHE A 130 -13.94 -1.11 -4.77
N VAL A 131 -15.15 -0.73 -4.36
CA VAL A 131 -16.18 -1.67 -3.85
C VAL A 131 -16.51 -2.81 -4.82
N PRO A 132 -16.68 -2.58 -6.14
CA PRO A 132 -16.82 -3.66 -7.11
C PRO A 132 -15.69 -4.68 -7.06
N VAL A 133 -14.44 -4.26 -6.87
CA VAL A 133 -13.30 -5.18 -6.77
C VAL A 133 -13.33 -5.97 -5.47
N TRP A 134 -13.67 -5.33 -4.34
CA TRP A 134 -13.84 -6.03 -3.07
C TRP A 134 -14.89 -7.16 -3.20
N LYS A 135 -16.00 -6.94 -3.91
CA LYS A 135 -17.02 -7.97 -4.15
C LYS A 135 -16.53 -9.19 -4.97
N GLU A 136 -15.57 -9.00 -5.86
CA GLU A 136 -15.02 -10.08 -6.69
C GLU A 136 -13.94 -10.90 -5.97
N ALA A 137 -13.51 -10.46 -4.78
CA ALA A 137 -12.57 -11.21 -3.96
C ALA A 137 -13.25 -12.40 -3.26
N SER A 138 -12.50 -13.44 -2.95
CA SER A 138 -12.88 -14.43 -1.93
C SER A 138 -12.48 -13.96 -0.53
N GLU A 139 -11.35 -13.24 -0.44
CA GLU A 139 -10.85 -12.61 0.78
C GLU A 139 -10.11 -11.32 0.40
N MET A 140 -10.26 -10.28 1.23
CA MET A 140 -9.60 -8.99 1.07
C MET A 140 -8.59 -8.78 2.20
N TYR A 141 -7.35 -8.48 1.83
CA TYR A 141 -6.28 -8.16 2.76
C TYR A 141 -5.78 -6.74 2.53
N ILE A 142 -5.62 -5.98 3.60
CA ILE A 142 -4.94 -4.69 3.58
C ILE A 142 -3.55 -4.89 4.17
N VAL A 143 -2.51 -4.50 3.43
CA VAL A 143 -1.11 -4.56 3.86
C VAL A 143 -0.53 -3.16 3.69
N SER A 144 -0.49 -2.39 4.78
CA SER A 144 -0.24 -0.94 4.69
C SER A 144 0.70 -0.43 5.78
N VAL A 145 1.40 0.68 5.49
CA VAL A 145 2.20 1.42 6.49
C VAL A 145 1.34 2.34 7.36
N ASN A 146 0.04 2.45 7.08
CA ASN A 146 -0.93 3.23 7.83
C ASN A 146 -0.92 2.88 9.34
N TRP A 147 -1.42 3.81 10.14
CA TRP A 147 -1.27 3.80 11.60
C TRP A 147 -2.43 3.17 12.38
N SER A 148 -3.56 2.91 11.75
CA SER A 148 -4.72 2.38 12.49
C SER A 148 -5.55 1.41 11.67
N LYS A 149 -5.57 0.16 12.15
CA LYS A 149 -6.49 -0.87 11.70
C LYS A 149 -7.94 -0.42 11.89
N GLU A 150 -8.26 0.16 13.04
CA GLU A 150 -9.62 0.59 13.38
C GLU A 150 -10.12 1.66 12.42
N PHE A 151 -9.26 2.60 12.01
CA PHE A 151 -9.60 3.63 11.04
C PHE A 151 -9.88 3.04 9.65
N ILE A 152 -8.99 2.18 9.15
CA ILE A 152 -9.15 1.49 7.86
C ILE A 152 -10.47 0.70 7.86
N GLU A 153 -10.67 -0.18 8.84
CA GLU A 153 -11.85 -1.04 8.86
C GLU A 153 -13.14 -0.26 9.06
N ALA A 154 -13.16 0.76 9.93
CA ALA A 154 -14.35 1.58 10.13
C ALA A 154 -14.72 2.38 8.88
N SER A 155 -13.75 2.98 8.19
CA SER A 155 -14.01 3.73 6.95
C SER A 155 -14.51 2.82 5.82
N LEU A 156 -13.94 1.62 5.66
CA LEU A 156 -14.38 0.65 4.64
C LEU A 156 -15.78 0.07 4.95
N HIS A 157 -16.07 -0.25 6.20
CA HIS A 157 -17.41 -0.72 6.59
C HIS A 157 -18.46 0.38 6.47
N ALA A 158 -18.11 1.63 6.77
CA ALA A 158 -19.00 2.77 6.57
C ALA A 158 -19.25 3.05 5.07
N LEU A 159 -18.24 2.88 4.21
CA LEU A 159 -18.43 2.95 2.75
C LEU A 159 -19.33 1.81 2.23
N ALA A 160 -19.19 0.60 2.76
CA ALA A 160 -20.08 -0.50 2.40
C ALA A 160 -21.54 -0.17 2.79
N SER A 161 -21.72 0.30 4.03
CA SER A 161 -23.03 0.66 4.57
C SER A 161 -23.68 1.81 3.79
N SER A 162 -22.91 2.81 3.34
CA SER A 162 -23.43 3.92 2.52
C SER A 162 -23.86 3.52 1.11
N LYS A 163 -23.54 2.29 0.69
CA LYS A 163 -23.97 1.68 -0.58
C LYS A 163 -25.03 0.59 -0.38
N ASP A 164 -25.71 0.60 0.76
CA ASP A 164 -26.72 -0.40 1.16
C ASP A 164 -26.18 -1.85 1.13
N LEU A 165 -24.87 -2.02 1.42
CA LEU A 165 -24.25 -3.33 1.55
C LEU A 165 -24.00 -3.62 3.03
N GLY A 166 -24.48 -4.77 3.51
CA GLY A 166 -24.08 -5.28 4.80
C GLY A 166 -22.62 -5.73 4.75
N VAL A 167 -21.90 -5.56 5.86
CA VAL A 167 -20.52 -6.08 5.99
C VAL A 167 -20.44 -7.59 5.72
N LYS A 168 -21.53 -8.32 6.01
CA LYS A 168 -21.66 -9.76 5.74
C LYS A 168 -21.85 -10.11 4.26
N ASP A 169 -22.22 -9.13 3.44
CA ASP A 169 -22.40 -9.29 1.99
C ASP A 169 -21.09 -9.09 1.23
N LEU A 170 -20.01 -8.75 1.95
CA LEU A 170 -18.68 -8.55 1.41
C LEU A 170 -17.72 -9.66 1.86
N PRO A 171 -16.71 -9.97 1.04
CA PRO A 171 -15.66 -10.91 1.42
C PRO A 171 -14.94 -10.49 2.71
N PRO A 172 -14.47 -11.45 3.53
CA PRO A 172 -13.75 -11.17 4.77
C PRO A 172 -12.61 -10.17 4.55
N LEU A 173 -12.52 -9.19 5.45
CA LEU A 173 -11.49 -8.15 5.46
C LEU A 173 -10.46 -8.44 6.56
N HIS A 174 -9.19 -8.44 6.18
CA HIS A 174 -8.06 -8.68 7.06
C HIS A 174 -7.05 -7.54 6.95
N THR A 175 -6.88 -6.76 8.02
CA THR A 175 -6.00 -5.59 8.01
C THR A 175 -4.69 -5.85 8.74
N HIS A 176 -3.58 -5.63 8.04
CA HIS A 176 -2.21 -5.73 8.51
C HIS A 176 -1.53 -4.37 8.31
N CYS A 177 -1.25 -3.66 9.40
CA CYS A 177 -0.60 -2.35 9.34
C CYS A 177 0.19 -1.99 10.60
N ASN A 178 0.95 -0.89 10.54
CA ASN A 178 1.63 -0.30 11.70
C ASN A 178 0.62 0.23 12.73
N THR A 179 0.09 -0.63 13.60
CA THR A 179 -1.06 -0.26 14.43
C THR A 179 -0.65 0.52 15.67
N LEU A 180 -1.31 1.66 15.90
CA LEU A 180 -1.40 2.34 17.19
C LEU A 180 -2.04 1.40 18.21
N THR A 181 -1.27 1.04 19.22
CA THR A 181 -1.69 0.07 20.22
C THR A 181 -2.73 0.69 21.17
N SER A 182 -3.62 -0.15 21.68
CA SER A 182 -4.68 0.27 22.58
C SER A 182 -4.73 -0.58 23.85
N ARG A 183 -5.23 0.04 24.93
CA ARG A 183 -5.50 -0.59 26.23
C ARG A 183 -6.81 -0.01 26.75
N ASP A 184 -7.71 -0.87 27.21
CA ASP A 184 -9.01 -0.49 27.78
C ASP A 184 -9.82 0.46 26.86
N GLY A 185 -9.81 0.17 25.55
CA GLY A 185 -10.55 0.95 24.54
C GLY A 185 -9.97 2.32 24.21
N LYS A 186 -8.74 2.63 24.66
CA LYS A 186 -8.03 3.88 24.37
C LYS A 186 -6.65 3.61 23.79
N LEU A 187 -6.19 4.50 22.93
CA LEU A 187 -4.85 4.47 22.36
C LEU A 187 -3.80 4.73 23.45
N THR A 188 -2.72 3.95 23.46
CA THR A 188 -1.60 4.14 24.39
C THR A 188 -0.68 5.29 23.95
N GLY A 189 -0.66 5.58 22.64
CA GLY A 189 0.31 6.45 22.00
C GLY A 189 1.50 5.72 21.38
N GLU A 190 1.62 4.41 21.60
CA GLU A 190 2.70 3.55 21.08
C GLU A 190 2.27 2.82 19.80
N PHE A 191 3.21 2.62 18.87
CA PHE A 191 3.02 1.91 17.61
C PHE A 191 3.67 0.53 17.66
N ASN A 192 3.03 -0.48 17.08
CA ASN A 192 3.59 -1.83 17.03
C ASN A 192 4.78 -1.97 16.05
N LYS A 193 4.93 -1.02 15.10
CA LYS A 193 6.04 -0.93 14.13
C LYS A 193 6.20 -2.19 13.28
N SER A 194 5.10 -2.90 13.04
CA SER A 194 5.12 -4.19 12.32
C SER A 194 5.37 -4.04 10.82
N ILE A 195 4.70 -3.07 10.18
CA ILE A 195 4.85 -2.80 8.74
C ILE A 195 5.18 -1.33 8.55
N VAL A 196 6.46 -1.03 8.31
CA VAL A 196 6.97 0.35 8.25
C VAL A 196 7.54 0.67 6.86
N THR A 197 8.09 -0.33 6.15
CA THR A 197 8.70 -0.14 4.83
C THR A 197 8.15 -1.12 3.81
N GLY A 198 8.54 -0.95 2.53
CA GLY A 198 8.20 -1.91 1.49
C GLY A 198 8.74 -3.32 1.73
N THR A 199 9.87 -3.45 2.43
CA THR A 199 10.39 -4.76 2.80
C THR A 199 9.48 -5.47 3.81
N ASP A 200 8.86 -4.73 4.73
CA ASP A 200 7.92 -5.33 5.68
C ASP A 200 6.65 -5.79 4.97
N LYS A 201 6.15 -5.02 3.99
CA LYS A 201 5.00 -5.41 3.15
C LYS A 201 5.26 -6.75 2.45
N VAL A 202 6.42 -6.94 1.83
CA VAL A 202 6.73 -8.23 1.15
C VAL A 202 6.97 -9.37 2.13
N ARG A 203 7.52 -9.12 3.33
CA ARG A 203 7.63 -10.14 4.41
C ARG A 203 6.25 -10.59 4.88
N GLU A 204 5.32 -9.65 5.06
CA GLU A 204 3.93 -9.97 5.44
C GLU A 204 3.22 -10.74 4.31
N LEU A 205 3.36 -10.30 3.06
CA LEU A 205 2.87 -11.05 1.89
C LEU A 205 3.38 -12.50 1.90
N GLN A 206 4.68 -12.72 2.08
CA GLN A 206 5.25 -14.07 2.17
C GLN A 206 4.67 -14.92 3.30
N SER A 207 4.37 -14.31 4.44
CA SER A 207 3.71 -14.96 5.58
C SER A 207 2.28 -15.38 5.23
N LEU A 208 1.54 -14.51 4.54
CA LEU A 208 0.17 -14.75 4.11
C LEU A 208 0.08 -15.82 3.01
N LEU A 209 0.98 -15.80 2.02
CA LEU A 209 0.99 -16.79 0.93
C LEU A 209 1.12 -18.23 1.42
N LYS A 210 1.81 -18.46 2.54
CA LYS A 210 1.91 -19.80 3.17
C LYS A 210 0.59 -20.33 3.72
N LYS A 211 -0.38 -19.45 3.95
CA LYS A 211 -1.69 -19.77 4.55
C LYS A 211 -2.78 -19.91 3.49
N PHE A 212 -2.56 -19.38 2.29
CA PHE A 212 -3.57 -19.40 1.23
C PHE A 212 -3.68 -20.77 0.57
N PRO A 213 -4.89 -21.16 0.12
CA PRO A 213 -5.06 -22.38 -0.65
C PRO A 213 -4.27 -22.34 -1.96
N ALA A 214 -3.60 -23.44 -2.32
CA ALA A 214 -2.76 -23.53 -3.51
C ALA A 214 -3.49 -23.25 -4.85
N ALA A 215 -4.81 -23.43 -4.89
CA ALA A 215 -5.64 -23.17 -6.08
C ALA A 215 -6.10 -21.69 -6.20
N SER A 216 -5.70 -20.82 -5.27
CA SER A 216 -6.11 -19.41 -5.27
C SER A 216 -5.32 -18.60 -6.28
N THR A 217 -5.98 -17.67 -6.97
CA THR A 217 -5.30 -16.62 -7.73
C THR A 217 -5.06 -15.43 -6.80
N VAL A 218 -3.80 -15.05 -6.60
CA VAL A 218 -3.44 -13.98 -5.66
C VAL A 218 -3.07 -12.71 -6.41
N TRP A 219 -3.67 -11.61 -5.98
CA TRP A 219 -3.44 -10.26 -6.51
C TRP A 219 -2.85 -9.39 -5.43
N TYR A 220 -1.84 -8.57 -5.76
CA TYR A 220 -1.37 -7.51 -4.88
C TYR A 220 -1.51 -6.18 -5.60
N VAL A 221 -2.19 -5.22 -4.98
CA VAL A 221 -2.45 -3.90 -5.54
C VAL A 221 -1.74 -2.83 -4.73
N GLY A 222 -0.98 -1.98 -5.40
CA GLY A 222 -0.33 -0.83 -4.78
C GLY A 222 -0.25 0.34 -5.76
N ASP A 223 0.47 1.38 -5.38
CA ASP A 223 0.61 2.58 -6.20
C ASP A 223 2.02 3.18 -6.15
N SER A 224 2.86 2.68 -5.26
CA SER A 224 4.10 3.35 -4.85
C SER A 224 5.33 2.45 -4.95
N GLU A 225 6.49 3.02 -4.63
CA GLU A 225 7.74 2.28 -4.55
C GLU A 225 7.77 1.27 -3.39
N THR A 226 7.03 1.55 -2.31
CA THR A 226 6.93 0.64 -1.16
C THR A 226 6.20 -0.66 -1.52
N ASP A 227 5.47 -0.68 -2.62
CA ASP A 227 4.73 -1.84 -3.09
C ASP A 227 5.50 -2.68 -4.11
N LEU A 228 6.63 -2.19 -4.62
CA LEU A 228 7.33 -2.81 -5.75
C LEU A 228 7.75 -4.25 -5.46
N LEU A 229 8.28 -4.53 -4.27
CA LEU A 229 8.68 -5.88 -3.90
C LEU A 229 7.49 -6.84 -3.85
N SER A 230 6.34 -6.39 -3.34
CA SER A 230 5.11 -7.18 -3.27
C SER A 230 4.47 -7.37 -4.64
N VAL A 231 4.38 -6.30 -5.43
CA VAL A 231 3.86 -6.30 -6.81
C VAL A 231 4.74 -7.15 -7.72
N LEU A 232 6.05 -7.20 -7.52
CA LEU A 232 6.96 -8.00 -8.34
C LEU A 232 7.15 -9.43 -7.82
N TYR A 233 6.57 -9.79 -6.68
CA TYR A 233 6.74 -11.11 -6.08
C TYR A 233 6.26 -12.23 -7.04
N PRO A 234 7.02 -13.35 -7.17
CA PRO A 234 6.64 -14.48 -8.01
C PRO A 234 5.32 -15.11 -7.57
N GLY A 235 4.52 -15.60 -8.52
CA GLY A 235 3.24 -16.23 -8.24
C GLY A 235 2.10 -15.25 -7.96
N ILE A 236 2.36 -13.94 -8.02
CA ILE A 236 1.38 -12.88 -7.78
C ILE A 236 1.06 -12.14 -9.08
N ASN A 237 -0.22 -11.86 -9.29
CA ASN A 237 -0.64 -10.82 -10.24
C ASN A 237 -0.51 -9.46 -9.56
N GLY A 238 0.63 -8.82 -9.76
CA GLY A 238 0.95 -7.53 -9.16
C GLY A 238 0.36 -6.39 -9.97
N VAL A 239 -0.23 -5.41 -9.30
CA VAL A 239 -0.94 -4.30 -9.91
C VAL A 239 -0.42 -2.99 -9.34
N LEU A 240 -0.05 -2.06 -10.22
CA LEU A 240 0.16 -0.66 -9.88
C LEU A 240 -1.00 0.17 -10.42
N ILE A 241 -1.74 0.84 -9.53
CA ILE A 241 -2.78 1.80 -9.91
C ILE A 241 -2.11 3.13 -10.24
N LEU A 242 -1.92 3.40 -11.54
CA LEU A 242 -1.19 4.57 -12.03
C LEU A 242 -1.88 5.16 -13.26
N ASP A 243 -2.71 6.18 -13.08
CA ASP A 243 -3.27 6.92 -14.22
C ASP A 243 -2.39 8.13 -14.58
N PRO A 244 -1.70 8.12 -15.75
CA PRO A 244 -0.94 9.27 -16.21
C PRO A 244 -1.80 10.54 -16.37
N ALA A 245 -3.11 10.41 -16.61
CA ALA A 245 -4.01 11.55 -16.72
C ALA A 245 -4.32 12.21 -15.36
N THR A 246 -4.27 11.44 -14.27
CA THR A 246 -4.52 11.96 -12.91
C THR A 246 -3.23 12.39 -12.22
N ASN A 247 -2.13 11.65 -12.40
CA ASN A 247 -0.86 11.94 -11.75
C ASN A 247 0.33 11.56 -12.64
N GLU A 248 0.60 12.39 -13.65
CA GLU A 248 1.70 12.21 -14.60
C GLU A 248 3.06 12.10 -13.90
N LYS A 249 3.31 12.91 -12.86
CA LYS A 249 4.57 12.90 -12.11
C LYS A 249 4.82 11.54 -11.45
N LYS A 250 3.82 10.98 -10.76
CA LYS A 250 3.91 9.67 -10.12
C LYS A 250 4.06 8.56 -11.17
N PHE A 251 3.28 8.61 -12.24
CA PHE A 251 3.39 7.66 -13.35
C PHE A 251 4.81 7.64 -13.94
N ASN A 252 5.35 8.81 -14.31
CA ASN A 252 6.69 8.93 -14.89
C ASN A 252 7.78 8.46 -13.92
N LYS A 253 7.63 8.76 -12.62
CA LYS A 253 8.54 8.26 -11.58
C LYS A 253 8.55 6.73 -11.56
N MET A 254 7.38 6.10 -11.47
CA MET A 254 7.26 4.64 -11.37
C MET A 254 7.74 3.94 -12.64
N VAL A 255 7.40 4.46 -13.82
CA VAL A 255 7.89 3.96 -15.11
C VAL A 255 9.41 4.02 -15.18
N THR A 256 10.01 5.12 -14.70
CA THR A 256 11.48 5.29 -14.64
C THR A 256 12.12 4.32 -13.67
N VAL A 257 11.57 4.16 -12.47
CA VAL A 257 12.06 3.22 -11.45
C VAL A 257 12.02 1.77 -11.98
N LEU A 258 10.96 1.40 -12.69
CA LEU A 258 10.83 0.10 -13.34
C LEU A 258 11.74 -0.04 -14.57
N GLY A 259 12.11 1.05 -15.23
CA GLY A 259 12.85 1.07 -16.50
C GLY A 259 11.98 0.80 -17.73
N LEU A 260 10.66 0.94 -17.60
CA LEU A 260 9.75 0.73 -18.72
C LEU A 260 9.90 1.88 -19.73
N THR A 261 10.04 1.55 -21.00
CA THR A 261 10.11 2.52 -22.09
C THR A 261 8.76 2.70 -22.76
N SER A 262 8.62 3.72 -23.61
CA SER A 262 7.39 3.96 -24.39
C SER A 262 6.91 2.74 -25.18
N SER A 263 7.78 1.85 -25.63
CA SER A 263 7.36 0.62 -26.34
C SER A 263 6.58 -0.34 -25.44
N HIS A 264 6.84 -0.35 -24.14
CA HIS A 264 6.17 -1.22 -23.18
C HIS A 264 4.78 -0.71 -22.78
N ILE A 265 4.55 0.61 -22.90
CA ILE A 265 3.38 1.29 -22.34
C ILE A 265 2.67 2.23 -23.33
N LYS A 266 3.00 2.17 -24.62
CA LYS A 266 2.55 3.15 -25.64
C LYS A 266 1.04 3.36 -25.64
N ASP A 267 0.29 2.26 -25.65
CA ASP A 267 -1.17 2.32 -25.73
C ASP A 267 -1.79 2.75 -24.40
N TYR A 268 -1.08 2.51 -23.30
CA TYR A 268 -1.51 2.85 -21.95
C TYR A 268 -1.29 4.32 -21.60
N SER A 269 -0.14 4.88 -21.98
CA SER A 269 0.25 6.26 -21.65
C SER A 269 -0.50 7.31 -22.46
N GLY A 270 -1.11 6.92 -23.60
CA GLY A 270 -1.94 7.81 -24.40
C GLY A 270 -3.34 8.06 -23.82
N LYS A 271 -4.06 9.03 -24.44
CA LYS A 271 -5.50 9.27 -24.22
C LYS A 271 -6.41 8.18 -24.81
N GLY A 272 -5.84 7.03 -25.17
CA GLY A 272 -6.58 5.90 -25.73
C GLY A 272 -7.46 5.19 -24.69
N SER A 273 -8.30 4.27 -25.15
CA SER A 273 -9.21 3.46 -24.32
C SER A 273 -8.50 2.38 -23.51
N THR A 274 -7.20 2.16 -23.71
CA THR A 274 -6.41 1.18 -22.98
C THR A 274 -6.23 1.65 -21.53
N CYS A 275 -6.83 0.89 -20.61
CA CYS A 275 -6.77 1.14 -19.17
C CYS A 275 -5.89 0.13 -18.41
N ILE A 276 -5.28 -0.82 -19.12
CA ILE A 276 -4.48 -1.91 -18.57
C ILE A 276 -3.25 -2.13 -19.47
N ALA A 277 -2.06 -2.17 -18.89
CA ALA A 277 -0.84 -2.67 -19.55
C ALA A 277 -0.34 -3.90 -18.79
N LYS A 278 -0.05 -5.00 -19.50
CA LYS A 278 0.52 -6.21 -18.92
C LYS A 278 2.01 -6.32 -19.28
N ILE A 279 2.84 -6.50 -18.26
CA ILE A 279 4.28 -6.71 -18.35
C ILE A 279 4.60 -8.13 -17.88
N SER A 280 4.99 -9.00 -18.81
CA SER A 280 5.30 -10.42 -18.56
C SER A 280 6.74 -10.61 -18.08
N CYS A 281 7.10 -9.99 -16.96
CA CYS A 281 8.44 -10.05 -16.37
C CYS A 281 8.63 -11.18 -15.35
N LYS A 282 7.62 -12.04 -15.14
CA LYS A 282 7.62 -13.11 -14.14
C LYS A 282 7.41 -14.47 -14.78
N GLU A 283 7.93 -15.51 -14.14
CA GLU A 283 7.68 -16.90 -14.53
C GLU A 283 6.23 -17.32 -14.23
N SER A 284 5.68 -16.81 -13.11
CA SER A 284 4.28 -16.98 -12.72
C SER A 284 3.68 -15.66 -12.25
N GLY A 285 2.44 -15.40 -12.69
CA GLY A 285 1.78 -14.10 -12.56
C GLY A 285 2.28 -13.08 -13.59
N ALA A 286 1.94 -11.82 -13.39
CA ALA A 286 2.48 -10.71 -14.20
C ALA A 286 2.49 -9.41 -13.40
N LEU A 287 3.14 -8.39 -13.94
CA LEU A 287 2.96 -7.01 -13.51
C LEU A 287 1.90 -6.35 -14.40
N TYR A 288 0.96 -5.66 -13.80
CA TYR A 288 -0.08 -4.89 -14.47
C TYR A 288 0.01 -3.42 -14.06
N LEU A 289 -0.05 -2.52 -15.04
CA LEU A 289 -0.37 -1.11 -14.79
C LEU A 289 -1.85 -0.93 -15.09
N VAL A 290 -2.61 -0.36 -14.15
CA VAL A 290 -4.05 -0.12 -14.32
C VAL A 290 -4.40 1.32 -13.95
N LYS A 291 -5.31 1.94 -14.70
CA LYS A 291 -5.68 3.35 -14.44
C LYS A 291 -6.58 3.50 -13.20
N SER A 292 -7.32 2.46 -12.84
CA SER A 292 -8.27 2.51 -11.72
C SER A 292 -8.70 1.13 -11.23
N TRP A 293 -9.41 1.08 -10.11
CA TRP A 293 -10.04 -0.14 -9.61
C TRP A 293 -11.09 -0.68 -10.58
N LYS A 294 -11.83 0.21 -11.26
CA LYS A 294 -12.74 -0.18 -12.35
C LYS A 294 -12.02 -0.90 -13.48
N ALA A 295 -10.81 -0.48 -13.84
CA ALA A 295 -10.01 -1.18 -14.85
C ALA A 295 -9.57 -2.56 -14.33
N LEU A 296 -9.10 -2.64 -13.08
CA LEU A 296 -8.73 -3.90 -12.45
C LEU A 296 -9.89 -4.91 -12.39
N SER A 297 -11.13 -4.46 -12.11
CA SER A 297 -12.31 -5.33 -12.08
C SER A 297 -12.53 -6.14 -13.37
N LYS A 298 -11.98 -5.69 -14.51
CA LYS A 298 -12.05 -6.42 -15.79
C LYS A 298 -11.08 -7.60 -15.86
N LEU A 299 -10.03 -7.62 -15.04
CA LEU A 299 -9.04 -8.69 -14.96
C LEU A 299 -9.45 -9.81 -13.99
N LEU A 300 -10.43 -9.54 -13.11
CA LEU A 300 -10.86 -10.46 -12.06
C LEU A 300 -12.01 -11.38 -12.50
N LYS A 301 -12.65 -11.06 -13.64
CA LYS A 301 -13.79 -11.77 -14.22
C LYS A 301 -13.38 -12.91 -15.13
#